data_AF-A0A5K0ZT55-F1
#
_entry.id   AF-A0A5K0ZT55-F1
#
_cell.length_a   1.000
_cell.length_b   1.000
_cell.length_c   1.000
_cell.angle_alpha   90.00
_cell.angle_beta   90.00
_cell.angle_gamma   90.00
#
_symmetry.space_group_name_H-M   'P 1'
#
loop_
_entity.id
_entity.type
_entity.pdbx_description
1 polymer ?
#
loop_
_entity_poly.entity_id
_entity_poly.type
_entity_poly.pdbx_seq_one_letter_code
_entity_poly.pdbx_strand_id
1 'polypeptide(L)'
;MDRLKVLDLSNCWHIESTPDFACTPKLEQLFLDSCVIGSEVHESICCLVNLTTLSMRNCEVKELPGMHRRSIANLSKLEELNLQGCEQLQSLPQLPSSLKILILQGCKKLEAVHGIQNLESMKL
;
A
#
# COMPACT_ATOMS: atom_id res chain seq x y z
N MET A 1 -10.72 -19.13 -1.54
CA MET A 1 -11.09 -17.81 -2.13
C MET A 1 -10.35 -17.63 -3.46
N ASP A 2 -10.33 -18.66 -4.30
CA ASP A 2 -9.21 -18.88 -5.24
C ASP A 2 -9.40 -18.21 -6.61
N ARG A 3 -10.35 -17.28 -6.67
CA ARG A 3 -10.68 -16.48 -7.86
C ARG A 3 -10.77 -14.99 -7.53
N LEU A 4 -10.59 -14.60 -6.27
CA LEU A 4 -10.68 -13.20 -5.86
C LEU A 4 -9.48 -12.45 -6.43
N LYS A 5 -9.75 -11.53 -7.35
CA LYS A 5 -8.76 -10.66 -8.00
C LYS A 5 -8.85 -9.22 -7.50
N VAL A 6 -10.04 -8.78 -7.12
CA VAL A 6 -10.30 -7.43 -6.64
C VAL A 6 -10.94 -7.55 -5.27
N LEU A 7 -10.41 -6.82 -4.31
CA LEU A 7 -10.95 -6.70 -2.96
C LEU A 7 -11.01 -5.22 -2.61
N ASP A 8 -12.22 -4.74 -2.38
CA ASP A 8 -12.47 -3.38 -1.93
C ASP A 8 -13.06 -3.43 -0.52
N LEU A 9 -12.30 -2.88 0.44
CA LEU A 9 -12.68 -2.72 1.83
C LEU A 9 -12.78 -1.24 2.20
N SER A 10 -12.88 -0.34 1.21
CA SER A 10 -12.92 1.09 1.46
C SER A 10 -14.09 1.46 2.37
N ASN A 11 -13.89 2.45 3.24
CA ASN A 11 -14.85 2.92 4.25
C ASN A 11 -15.23 1.88 5.32
N CYS A 12 -14.43 0.84 5.50
CA CYS A 12 -14.63 -0.12 6.60
C CYS A 12 -14.00 0.42 7.89
N TRP A 13 -14.72 1.31 8.60
CA TRP A 13 -14.22 2.03 9.77
C TRP A 13 -14.02 1.20 11.04
N HIS A 14 -14.49 -0.06 11.05
CA HIS A 14 -14.32 -0.99 12.18
C HIS A 14 -13.07 -1.89 12.06
N ILE A 15 -12.31 -1.74 10.97
CA ILE A 15 -11.09 -2.52 10.75
C ILE A 15 -9.93 -1.82 11.45
N GLU A 16 -9.58 -2.27 12.65
CA GLU A 16 -8.48 -1.72 13.46
C GLU A 16 -7.09 -2.10 12.90
N SER A 17 -7.00 -3.15 12.07
CA SER A 17 -5.80 -3.56 11.35
C SER A 17 -6.19 -4.25 10.03
N THR A 18 -5.36 -4.16 9.00
CA THR A 18 -5.67 -4.84 7.73
C THR A 18 -5.81 -6.36 7.94
N PRO A 19 -6.76 -7.02 7.25
CA PRO A 19 -6.95 -8.46 7.41
C PRO A 19 -5.72 -9.26 6.95
N ASP A 20 -5.62 -10.51 7.39
CA ASP A 20 -4.62 -11.43 6.89
C ASP A 20 -4.92 -11.82 5.43
N PHE A 21 -4.02 -11.41 4.53
CA PHE A 21 -4.11 -11.64 3.09
C PHE A 21 -3.40 -12.93 2.63
N ALA A 22 -2.85 -13.74 3.54
CA ALA A 22 -2.12 -14.96 3.19
C ALA A 22 -2.96 -15.96 2.38
N CYS A 23 -4.29 -15.98 2.57
CA CYS A 23 -5.21 -16.86 1.86
C CYS A 23 -5.71 -16.32 0.50
N THR A 24 -5.22 -15.17 0.04
CA THR A 24 -5.64 -14.54 -1.23
C THR A 24 -4.47 -14.25 -2.18
N PRO A 25 -3.64 -15.26 -2.56
CA PRO A 25 -2.42 -15.03 -3.34
C PRO A 25 -2.68 -14.58 -4.79
N LYS A 26 -3.92 -14.69 -5.28
CA LYS A 26 -4.33 -14.27 -6.64
C LYS A 26 -4.90 -12.85 -6.71
N LEU A 27 -4.91 -12.13 -5.59
CA LEU A 27 -5.40 -10.77 -5.56
C LEU A 27 -4.51 -9.86 -6.43
N GLU A 28 -5.14 -9.08 -7.29
CA GLU A 28 -4.53 -8.18 -8.26
C GLU A 28 -4.78 -6.71 -7.89
N GLN A 29 -5.90 -6.40 -7.24
CA GLN A 29 -6.24 -5.04 -6.80
C GLN A 29 -6.81 -5.05 -5.40
N LEU A 30 -6.29 -4.16 -4.56
CA LEU A 30 -6.69 -3.99 -3.17
C LEU A 30 -6.97 -2.52 -2.88
N PHE A 31 -8.20 -2.23 -2.46
CA PHE A 31 -8.63 -0.89 -2.07
C PHE A 31 -8.98 -0.89 -0.57
N LEU A 32 -8.32 -0.01 0.17
CA LEU A 32 -8.44 0.16 1.61
C LEU A 32 -8.73 1.62 1.96
N ASP A 33 -9.36 2.36 1.05
CA ASP A 33 -9.49 3.80 1.18
C ASP A 33 -10.38 4.19 2.36
N SER A 34 -10.01 5.25 3.07
CA SER A 34 -10.76 5.80 4.21
C SER A 34 -11.01 4.76 5.31
N CYS A 35 -10.05 3.84 5.50
CA CYS A 35 -10.03 2.87 6.60
C CYS A 35 -9.17 3.39 7.76
N VAL A 36 -9.59 3.07 8.99
CA VAL A 36 -8.86 3.43 10.22
C VAL A 36 -7.85 2.34 10.55
N ILE A 37 -6.96 2.04 9.60
CA ILE A 37 -5.88 1.05 9.78
C ILE A 37 -4.95 1.60 10.86
N GLY A 38 -5.00 1.03 12.06
CA GLY A 38 -4.30 1.54 13.23
C GLY A 38 -2.79 1.40 13.09
N SER A 39 -2.10 2.53 12.88
CA SER A 39 -0.64 2.73 12.80
C SER A 39 0.18 1.88 11.81
N GLU A 40 -0.12 0.61 11.62
CA GLU A 40 0.68 -0.38 10.89
C GLU A 40 -0.19 -1.22 9.96
N VAL A 41 0.29 -1.39 8.72
CA VAL A 41 -0.30 -2.32 7.74
C VAL A 41 0.19 -3.72 8.05
N HIS A 42 -0.72 -4.71 8.08
CA HIS A 42 -0.34 -6.10 8.35
C HIS A 42 0.63 -6.62 7.28
N GLU A 43 1.72 -7.24 7.72
CA GLU A 43 2.82 -7.68 6.83
C GLU A 43 2.40 -8.69 5.76
N SER A 44 1.25 -9.37 5.93
CA SER A 44 0.70 -10.29 4.92
C SER A 44 0.41 -9.60 3.59
N ILE A 45 0.28 -8.27 3.55
CA ILE A 45 0.11 -7.52 2.29
C ILE A 45 1.30 -7.78 1.34
N CYS A 46 2.50 -8.01 1.88
CA CYS A 46 3.70 -8.34 1.11
C CYS A 46 3.66 -9.74 0.48
N CYS A 47 2.68 -10.59 0.85
CA CYS A 47 2.48 -11.90 0.25
C CYS A 47 1.62 -11.86 -1.02
N LEU A 48 1.06 -10.70 -1.37
CA LEU A 48 0.19 -10.51 -2.53
C LEU A 48 1.03 -10.40 -3.82
N VAL A 49 1.70 -11.47 -4.21
CA VAL A 49 2.65 -11.51 -5.34
C VAL A 49 2.04 -11.18 -6.71
N ASN A 50 0.72 -11.16 -6.81
CA ASN A 50 0.00 -10.77 -8.02
C ASN A 50 -0.58 -9.35 -7.97
N LEU A 51 -0.38 -8.61 -6.87
CA LEU A 51 -0.94 -7.28 -6.69
C LEU A 51 -0.33 -6.31 -7.71
N THR A 52 -1.21 -5.65 -8.44
CA THR A 52 -0.91 -4.62 -9.45
C THR A 52 -1.31 -3.24 -8.99
N THR A 53 -2.34 -3.14 -8.14
CA THR A 53 -2.85 -1.88 -7.61
C THR A 53 -3.09 -1.98 -6.11
N LEU A 54 -2.55 -1.03 -5.36
CA LEU A 54 -2.85 -0.81 -3.95
C LEU A 54 -3.29 0.63 -3.72
N SER A 55 -4.49 0.81 -3.17
CA SER A 55 -4.99 2.12 -2.76
C SER A 55 -5.28 2.12 -1.27
N MET A 56 -4.76 3.12 -0.57
CA MET A 56 -5.00 3.40 0.85
C MET A 56 -5.27 4.88 1.06
N ARG A 57 -6.07 5.49 0.20
CA ARG A 57 -6.34 6.94 0.26
C ARG A 57 -6.98 7.32 1.57
N ASN A 58 -6.61 8.47 2.11
CA ASN A 58 -7.16 9.03 3.35
C ASN A 58 -7.06 8.06 4.54
N CYS A 59 -6.02 7.22 4.57
CA CYS A 59 -5.73 6.36 5.72
C CYS A 59 -4.76 7.05 6.68
N GLU A 60 -4.85 6.73 7.97
CA GLU A 60 -3.96 7.27 9.01
C GLU A 60 -2.63 6.50 9.14
N VAL A 61 -2.20 5.83 8.07
CA VAL A 61 -0.98 5.03 8.03
C VAL A 61 0.25 5.90 8.28
N LYS A 62 1.15 5.45 9.15
CA LYS A 62 2.40 6.15 9.47
C LYS A 62 3.57 5.67 8.62
N GLU A 63 3.59 4.36 8.35
CA GLU A 63 4.61 3.68 7.57
C GLU A 63 4.03 2.46 6.84
N LEU A 64 4.69 2.05 5.76
CA LEU A 64 4.39 0.82 5.04
C LEU A 64 5.39 -0.28 5.44
N PRO A 65 5.01 -1.57 5.32
CA PRO A 65 5.91 -2.68 5.67
C PRO A 65 7.17 -2.63 4.80
N GLY A 66 8.34 -2.50 5.42
CA GLY A 66 9.59 -2.32 4.68
C GLY A 66 10.90 -2.61 5.40
N MET A 67 10.91 -2.67 6.74
CA MET A 67 12.12 -2.89 7.54
C MET A 67 12.36 -4.36 7.96
N HIS A 68 11.42 -5.27 7.65
CA HIS A 68 11.46 -6.68 8.05
C HIS A 68 11.55 -7.63 6.83
N ARG A 69 11.57 -8.95 7.06
CA ARG A 69 11.62 -9.99 5.99
C ARG A 69 10.52 -9.83 4.94
N ARG A 70 9.40 -9.18 5.30
CA ARG A 70 8.29 -8.83 4.43
C ARG A 70 8.33 -7.33 4.18
N SER A 71 8.63 -6.97 2.94
CA SER A 71 8.75 -5.58 2.48
C SER A 71 7.87 -5.39 1.26
N ILE A 72 7.24 -4.21 1.16
CA ILE A 72 6.47 -3.83 -0.02
C ILE A 72 7.33 -3.85 -1.29
N ALA A 73 8.66 -3.64 -1.18
CA ALA A 73 9.61 -3.75 -2.28
C ALA A 73 9.56 -5.10 -3.03
N ASN A 74 9.10 -6.17 -2.36
CA ASN A 74 9.01 -7.50 -2.96
C ASN A 74 7.75 -7.72 -3.81
N LEU A 75 6.83 -6.75 -3.86
CA LEU A 75 5.64 -6.82 -4.71
C LEU A 75 6.01 -6.54 -6.18
N SER A 76 6.64 -7.52 -6.82
CA SER A 76 7.24 -7.41 -8.16
C SER A 76 6.28 -7.12 -9.32
N LYS A 77 4.98 -7.08 -9.06
CA LYS A 77 3.94 -6.72 -10.04
C LYS A 77 3.19 -5.45 -9.69
N LEU A 78 3.49 -4.79 -8.56
CA LEU A 78 2.76 -3.61 -8.14
C LEU A 78 3.14 -2.44 -9.05
N GLU A 79 2.18 -1.95 -9.82
CA GLU A 79 2.37 -0.87 -10.79
C GLU A 79 1.84 0.47 -10.26
N GLU A 80 0.81 0.44 -9.41
CA GLU A 80 0.20 1.63 -8.83
C GLU A 80 0.09 1.54 -7.30
N LEU A 81 0.60 2.58 -6.64
CA LEU A 81 0.45 2.81 -5.20
C LEU A 81 -0.15 4.20 -4.96
N ASN A 82 -1.34 4.22 -4.37
CA ASN A 82 -2.06 5.45 -4.04
C ASN A 82 -2.18 5.64 -2.52
N LEU A 83 -1.49 6.65 -2.01
CA LEU A 83 -1.48 7.06 -0.61
C LEU A 83 -2.00 8.50 -0.45
N GLN A 84 -2.77 9.01 -1.42
CA GLN A 84 -3.33 10.35 -1.36
C GLN A 84 -4.07 10.58 -0.05
N GLY A 85 -3.79 11.69 0.63
CA GLY A 85 -4.44 12.07 1.88
C GLY A 85 -3.98 11.29 3.10
N CYS A 86 -2.91 10.50 3.01
CA CYS A 86 -2.29 9.85 4.18
C CYS A 86 -1.49 10.88 5.00
N GLU A 87 -2.18 11.72 5.76
CA GLU A 87 -1.57 12.87 6.45
C GLU A 87 -0.56 12.48 7.54
N GLN A 88 -0.62 11.23 8.04
CA GLN A 88 0.27 10.72 9.08
C GLN A 88 1.51 10.01 8.54
N LEU A 89 1.61 9.78 7.23
CA LEU A 89 2.72 9.09 6.59
C LEU A 89 3.99 9.92 6.74
N GLN A 90 5.03 9.34 7.35
CA GLN A 90 6.29 10.05 7.65
C GLN A 90 7.42 9.69 6.70
N SER A 91 7.47 8.43 6.27
CA SER A 91 8.49 7.92 5.37
C SER A 91 7.93 6.84 4.46
N LEU A 92 8.62 6.61 3.34
CA LEU A 92 8.37 5.46 2.48
C LEU A 92 9.53 4.46 2.59
N PRO A 93 9.24 3.15 2.65
CA PRO A 93 10.26 2.13 2.49
C PRO A 93 10.79 2.11 1.05
N GLN A 94 11.73 1.20 0.76
CA GLN A 94 12.05 0.90 -0.64
C GLN A 94 10.79 0.45 -1.38
N LEU A 95 10.60 1.01 -2.57
CA LEU A 95 9.44 0.73 -3.42
C LEU A 95 9.76 -0.38 -4.43
N PRO A 96 8.75 -1.13 -4.90
CA PRO A 96 8.96 -2.13 -5.95
C PRO A 96 9.54 -1.52 -7.21
N SER A 97 10.44 -2.23 -7.89
CA SER A 97 10.97 -1.80 -9.20
C SER A 97 9.92 -1.79 -10.31
N SER A 98 8.80 -2.49 -10.13
CA SER A 98 7.65 -2.51 -11.05
C SER A 98 6.76 -1.28 -10.94
N LEU A 99 6.95 -0.45 -9.90
CA LEU A 99 6.05 0.65 -9.59
C LEU A 99 6.20 1.75 -10.65
N LYS A 100 5.09 2.11 -11.30
CA LYS A 100 5.02 3.13 -12.35
C LYS A 100 4.38 4.41 -11.84
N ILE A 101 3.35 4.26 -10.99
CA ILE A 101 2.51 5.34 -10.51
C ILE A 101 2.58 5.40 -8.98
N LEU A 102 3.00 6.56 -8.46
CA LEU A 102 2.97 6.88 -7.05
C LEU A 102 2.20 8.18 -6.81
N ILE A 103 1.16 8.11 -5.97
CA ILE A 103 0.32 9.26 -5.62
C ILE A 103 0.44 9.53 -4.11
N LEU A 104 0.93 10.71 -3.76
CA LEU A 104 1.23 11.15 -2.39
C LEU A 104 0.58 12.50 -2.04
N GLN A 105 -0.32 12.99 -2.89
CA GLN A 105 -1.01 14.26 -2.71
C GLN A 105 -1.67 14.34 -1.33
N GLY A 106 -1.31 15.35 -0.54
CA GLY A 106 -1.85 15.52 0.82
C GLY A 106 -1.16 14.70 1.91
N CYS A 107 -0.03 14.03 1.64
CA CYS A 107 0.82 13.41 2.67
C CYS A 107 1.65 14.48 3.41
N LYS A 108 1.02 15.25 4.30
CA LYS A 108 1.58 16.46 4.92
C LYS A 108 2.82 16.23 5.80
N LYS A 109 2.99 15.03 6.38
CA LYS A 109 4.11 14.68 7.26
C LYS A 109 5.23 13.91 6.57
N LEU A 110 5.15 13.71 5.26
CA LEU A 110 6.14 12.93 4.53
C LEU A 110 7.44 13.72 4.40
N GLU A 111 8.46 13.31 5.14
CA GLU A 111 9.75 14.01 5.21
C GLU A 111 10.81 13.36 4.31
N ALA A 112 10.67 12.06 3.99
CA ALA A 112 11.65 11.31 3.22
C ALA A 112 10.99 10.37 2.19
N VAL A 113 11.50 10.42 0.97
CA VAL A 113 11.13 9.52 -0.13
C VAL A 113 12.39 8.87 -0.68
N HIS A 114 12.45 7.55 -0.64
CA HIS A 114 13.56 6.75 -1.17
C HIS A 114 13.07 5.80 -2.27
N GLY A 115 13.98 5.35 -3.14
CA GLY A 115 13.67 4.28 -4.10
C GLY A 115 12.78 4.67 -5.30
N ILE A 116 12.62 5.97 -5.60
CA ILE A 116 11.74 6.47 -6.68
C ILE A 116 12.39 6.53 -8.07
N GLN A 117 13.51 5.85 -8.26
CA GLN A 117 14.33 5.98 -9.49
C GLN A 117 13.66 5.43 -10.75
N ASN A 118 12.62 4.60 -10.61
CA ASN A 118 11.96 3.89 -11.71
C ASN A 118 10.53 4.39 -12.02
N LEU A 119 10.08 5.49 -11.41
CA LEU A 119 8.71 5.98 -11.59
C LEU A 119 8.51 6.66 -12.95
N GLU A 120 7.45 6.27 -13.66
CA GLU A 120 7.00 6.95 -14.88
C GLU A 120 6.22 8.23 -14.57
N SER A 121 5.50 8.25 -13.44
CA SER A 121 4.72 9.40 -12.99
C SER A 121 4.70 9.48 -11.46
N MET A 122 4.95 10.69 -10.94
CA MET A 122 4.84 11.01 -9.52
C MET A 122 3.94 12.23 -9.32
N LYS A 123 2.96 12.11 -8.41
CA LYS A 123 2.08 13.20 -8.01
C LYS A 123 2.23 13.47 -6.52
N LEU A 124 2.84 14.61 -6.20
CA LEU A 124 2.98 15.16 -4.84
C LEU A 124 1.85 16.15 -4.53
#